data_AF-A0A2Z6UI67-F1
#
_entry.id   AF-A0A2Z6UI67-F1
#
_cell.length_a   1.000
_cell.length_b   1.000
_cell.length_c   1.000
_cell.angle_alpha   90.00
_cell.angle_beta   90.00
_cell.angle_gamma   90.00
#
_symmetry.space_group_name_H-M   'P 1'
#
loop_
_entity.id
_entity.type
_entity.pdbx_description
1 polymer ?
#
loop_
_entity_poly.entity_id
_entity_poly.type
_entity_poly.pdbx_seq_one_letter_code
_entity_poly.pdbx_strand_id
1 'polypeptide(L)' 'MRCSLGNGFSQPAEFASVDDDDLVATSSAFIVYSNSSGSIYYNQNGSAAGLGSGSEFANLLTVPTLIATDFTLIN' A
#
# COMPACT_ATOMS: atom_id res chain seq x y z
N MET A 1 11.34 1.75 -28.13
CA MET A 1 10.33 2.41 -27.26
C MET A 1 10.76 2.20 -25.82
N ARG A 2 11.06 3.28 -25.09
CA ARG A 2 11.26 3.24 -23.64
C ARG A 2 10.08 4.00 -23.03
N CYS A 3 9.08 3.29 -22.51
CA CYS A 3 8.07 3.94 -21.67
C CYS A 3 8.77 4.31 -20.36
N SER A 4 8.68 5.57 -19.94
CA SER A 4 9.26 6.07 -18.70
C SER A 4 8.41 5.70 -17.48
N LEU A 5 7.87 4.49 -17.44
CA LEU A 5 7.26 3.97 -16.22
C LEU A 5 8.40 3.74 -15.23
N GLY A 6 8.33 4.35 -14.05
CA GLY A 6 9.24 4.04 -12.95
C GLY A 6 9.14 2.57 -12.57
N ASN A 7 10.17 2.01 -11.91
CA ASN A 7 10.21 0.60 -11.48
C ASN A 7 9.24 0.29 -10.33
N GLY A 8 7.96 0.68 -10.45
CA GLY A 8 6.95 0.56 -9.40
C GLY A 8 7.41 1.14 -8.07
N PHE A 9 6.96 0.52 -6.97
CA PHE A 9 7.54 0.75 -5.65
C PHE A 9 8.84 -0.04 -5.51
N SER A 10 9.92 0.65 -5.13
CA SER A 10 11.25 0.06 -4.94
C SER A 10 11.78 0.21 -3.52
N GLN A 11 11.07 0.95 -2.66
CA GLN A 11 11.43 1.18 -1.26
C GLN A 11 10.40 0.51 -0.34
N PRO A 12 10.83 -0.19 0.72
CA PRO A 12 9.92 -0.81 1.69
C PRO A 12 8.95 0.17 2.36
N ALA A 13 9.28 1.46 2.39
CA ALA A 13 8.42 2.51 2.91
C ALA A 13 7.28 2.90 1.96
N GLU A 14 7.30 2.48 0.71
CA GLU A 14 6.29 2.85 -0.27
C GLU A 14 5.08 1.90 -0.25
N PHE A 15 5.33 0.60 -0.16
CA PHE A 15 4.29 -0.43 -0.13
C PHE A 15 4.61 -1.57 0.83
N ALA A 16 3.58 -2.00 1.55
CA ALA A 16 3.58 -3.26 2.30
C ALA A 16 2.21 -3.91 2.22
N SER A 17 2.17 -5.23 2.34
CA SER A 17 0.96 -5.97 2.64
C SER A 17 0.98 -6.47 4.09
N VAL A 18 -0.18 -6.48 4.73
CA VAL A 18 -0.38 -6.93 6.11
C VAL A 18 -1.47 -7.99 6.16
N ASP A 19 -1.45 -8.84 7.17
CA ASP A 19 -2.40 -9.96 7.28
C ASP A 19 -3.83 -9.49 7.60
N ASP A 20 -4.00 -8.34 8.27
CA ASP A 20 -5.30 -7.84 8.72
C ASP A 20 -5.38 -6.31 8.77
N ASP A 21 -6.60 -5.77 8.71
CA ASP A 21 -6.92 -4.34 8.77
C ASP A 21 -6.37 -3.67 10.04
N ASP A 22 -6.35 -4.39 11.17
CA ASP A 22 -5.84 -3.87 12.45
C ASP A 22 -4.34 -3.56 12.42
N LEU A 23 -3.58 -4.18 11.49
CA LEU A 23 -2.14 -4.00 11.36
C LEU A 23 -1.77 -2.78 10.49
N VAL A 24 -2.72 -2.24 9.74
CA VAL A 24 -2.47 -1.16 8.76
C VAL A 24 -1.86 0.07 9.42
N ALA A 25 -2.42 0.50 10.55
CA ALA A 25 -1.98 1.67 11.31
C ALA A 25 -0.63 1.50 12.03
N THR A 26 -0.02 0.32 11.94
CA THR A 26 1.30 -0.01 12.51
C THR A 26 2.36 -0.28 11.45
N SER A 27 1.95 -0.41 10.18
CA SER A 27 2.86 -0.61 9.05
C SER A 27 3.74 0.62 8.85
N SER A 28 5.00 0.44 8.47
CA SER A 28 5.89 1.55 8.12
C SER A 28 5.67 2.11 6.73
N ALA A 29 4.89 1.45 5.88
CA ALA A 29 4.69 1.83 4.48
C ALA A 29 3.57 2.86 4.30
N PHE A 30 3.68 3.69 3.27
CA PHE A 30 2.66 4.70 2.93
C PHE A 30 1.42 4.10 2.27
N ILE A 31 1.59 3.13 1.37
CA ILE A 31 0.49 2.35 0.80
C ILE A 31 0.48 0.99 1.48
N VAL A 32 -0.63 0.66 2.14
CA VAL A 32 -0.75 -0.58 2.91
C VAL A 32 -1.94 -1.37 2.39
N TYR A 33 -1.68 -2.60 1.94
CA TYR A 33 -2.71 -3.54 1.48
C TYR A 33 -3.04 -4.55 2.57
N SER A 34 -4.31 -4.70 2.91
CA SER A 34 -4.78 -5.74 3.84
C SER A 34 -5.18 -7.00 3.09
N ASN A 35 -4.55 -8.13 3.43
CA ASN A 35 -4.87 -9.44 2.86
C ASN A 35 -6.15 -10.05 3.47
N SER A 36 -6.73 -9.50 4.54
CA SER A 36 -7.99 -10.02 5.10
C SER A 36 -9.22 -9.45 4.40
N SER A 37 -9.20 -8.16 4.06
CA SER A 37 -10.35 -7.43 3.51
C SER A 37 -10.19 -7.07 2.03
N GLY A 38 -8.96 -7.06 1.52
CA GLY A 38 -8.64 -6.49 0.22
C GLY A 38 -8.57 -4.96 0.21
N SER A 39 -8.66 -4.30 1.37
CA SER A 39 -8.60 -2.85 1.48
C SER A 39 -7.19 -2.31 1.29
N ILE A 40 -7.10 -1.14 0.64
CA ILE A 40 -5.87 -0.39 0.42
C ILE A 40 -6.00 0.94 1.15
N TYR A 41 -5.03 1.21 2.01
CA TYR A 41 -4.98 2.38 2.87
C TYR A 41 -3.81 3.26 2.50
N TYR A 42 -4.01 4.57 2.66
CA TYR A 42 -2.92 5.51 2.76
C TYR A 42 -2.58 5.72 4.24
N ASN A 43 -1.38 5.34 4.66
CA ASN A 43 -0.85 5.61 5.99
C ASN A 43 0.06 6.84 5.94
N GLN A 44 -0.49 8.02 6.22
CA GLN A 44 0.26 9.28 6.21
C GLN A 44 1.40 9.30 7.24
N ASN A 45 1.24 8.56 8.34
CA ASN A 45 2.18 8.56 9.45
C ASN A 45 3.42 7.70 9.20
N GLY A 46 3.41 6.84 8.17
CA GLY A 46 4.46 5.86 7.93
C GLY A 46 4.70 5.04 9.19
N SER A 47 5.93 5.06 9.72
CA SER A 47 6.31 4.27 10.91
C SER A 47 5.72 4.77 12.24
N ALA A 48 5.09 5.96 12.28
CA ALA A 48 4.40 6.41 13.48
C ALA A 48 3.01 5.77 13.58
N ALA A 49 2.54 5.48 14.80
CA ALA A 49 1.26 4.82 15.00
C ALA A 49 0.06 5.64 14.48
N GLY A 50 -0.97 4.96 13.98
CA GLY A 50 -2.16 5.57 13.40
C GLY A 50 -1.99 5.92 11.93
N LEU A 51 -3.05 6.37 11.25
CA LEU A 51 -3.01 6.74 9.82
C LEU A 51 -2.86 8.26 9.59
N GLY A 52 -2.87 9.07 10.65
CA GLY A 52 -2.94 10.52 10.54
C GLY A 52 -4.27 10.95 9.93
N SER A 53 -4.22 11.72 8.84
CA SER A 53 -5.40 12.02 8.00
C SER A 53 -5.60 11.01 6.86
N GLY A 54 -4.79 9.96 6.82
CA GLY A 54 -4.95 8.85 5.89
C GLY A 54 -6.16 7.97 6.22
N SER A 55 -6.59 7.19 5.24
CA SER A 55 -7.75 6.31 5.32
C SER A 55 -7.68 5.22 4.27
N GLU A 56 -8.64 4.30 4.30
CA GLU A 56 -8.94 3.46 3.15
C GLU A 56 -9.29 4.35 1.94
N PHE A 57 -8.79 3.99 0.76
CA PHE A 57 -9.13 4.67 -0.48
C PHE A 57 -9.52 3.73 -1.62
N ALA A 58 -9.32 2.42 -1.46
CA ALA A 58 -9.76 1.41 -2.42
C ALA A 58 -9.98 0.06 -1.72
N ASN A 59 -10.81 -0.79 -2.31
CA ASN A 59 -11.02 -2.17 -1.87
C ASN A 59 -11.08 -3.13 -3.07
N LEU A 60 -10.30 -4.20 -3.03
CA LEU A 60 -10.25 -5.24 -4.04
C LEU A 60 -11.03 -6.47 -3.56
N LEU A 61 -12.27 -6.60 -4.03
CA LEU A 61 -13.23 -7.62 -3.57
C LEU A 61 -12.77 -9.08 -3.72
N THR A 62 -11.83 -9.36 -4.65
CA THR A 62 -11.31 -10.72 -4.86
C THR A 62 -10.09 -11.05 -4.01
N VAL A 63 -9.63 -10.09 -3.20
CA VAL A 63 -8.46 -10.19 -2.30
C VAL A 63 -7.24 -10.82 -2.99
N PRO A 64 -6.78 -10.24 -4.12
CA PRO A 64 -5.62 -10.79 -4.83
C PRO A 64 -4.33 -10.57 -4.04
N THR A 65 -3.34 -11.44 -4.20
CA THR A 65 -1.99 -11.13 -3.71
C THR A 65 -1.44 -9.94 -4.48
N LEU A 66 -1.15 -8.85 -3.78
CA LEU A 66 -0.47 -7.69 -4.33
C LEU A 66 1.00 -7.65 -3.89
N ILE A 67 1.88 -7.35 -4.84
CA ILE A 67 3.30 -7.10 -4.62
C ILE A 67 3.69 -5.72 -5.17
N ALA A 68 4.86 -5.22 -4.77
CA ALA A 68 5.34 -3.89 -5.14
C ALA A 68 5.38 -3.65 -6.67
N THR A 69 5.60 -4.70 -7.46
CA THR A 69 5.64 -4.63 -8.93
C THR A 69 4.27 -4.56 -9.60
N ASP A 70 3.17 -4.74 -8.86
CA ASP A 70 1.81 -4.54 -9.39
C ASP A 70 1.43 -3.05 -9.49
N PHE A 71 2.28 -2.17 -8.95
CA PHE A 71 2.13 -0.73 -9.02
C PHE A 71 3.10 -0.12 -10.05
N THR A 72 2.65 0.90 -10.76
CA THR A 72 3.47 1.66 -11.71
C THR A 72 3.38 3.15 -11.42
N LEU A 73 4.52 3.82 -11.32
CA LEU A 73 4.58 5.28 -11.20
C LEU A 73 4.54 5.90 -12.61
N ILE A 74 3.54 6.76 -12.85
CA ILE A 74 3.32 7.48 -14.10
C ILE A 74 3.52 8.97 -13.82
N ASN A 75 4.26 9.66 -14.70
CA ASN A 75 4.54 11.10 -14.63
C ASN A 75 3.96 11.84 -15.83
#